data_AF-A0A963XIG5-F1
#
_entry.id   AF-A0A963XIG5-F1
#
_cell.length_a   1.000
_cell.length_b   1.000
_cell.length_c   1.000
_cell.angle_alpha   90.00
_cell.angle_beta   90.00
_cell.angle_gamma   90.00
#
_symmetry.space_group_name_H-M   'P 1'
#
loop_
_entity.id
_entity.type
_entity.pdbx_description
1 polymer ?
#
loop_
_entity_poly.entity_id
_entity_poly.type
_entity_poly.pdbx_seq_one_letter_code
_entity_poly.pdbx_strand_id
1 'polypeptide(L)' 'MSVTRAWGLLLALSAGSTLLAASGLQGRLFAVPILVLSGTKAHVILARYLGLAAAPRIRAGFDLVLGAVLVLFTVLASLA' A
#
# COMPACT_ATOMS: atom_id res chain seq x y z
N MET A 1 -6.50 9.28 -13.01
CA MET A 1 -5.87 8.06 -13.57
C MET A 1 -6.95 7.14 -14.13
N SER A 2 -6.78 6.56 -15.32
CA SER A 2 -7.73 5.59 -15.88
C SER A 2 -7.67 4.24 -15.15
N VAL A 3 -8.68 3.38 -15.33
CA VAL A 3 -8.69 2.03 -14.72
C VAL A 3 -7.49 1.20 -15.23
N THR A 4 -7.20 1.25 -16.53
CA THR A 4 -6.06 0.52 -17.11
C THR A 4 -4.71 0.95 -16.54
N ARG A 5 -4.51 2.26 -16.29
CA ARG A 5 -3.30 2.76 -15.63
C ARG A 5 -3.22 2.32 -14.17
N ALA A 6 -4.34 2.31 -13.45
CA ALA A 6 -4.41 1.81 -12.07
C ALA A 6 -4.05 0.31 -12.01
N TRP A 7 -4.60 -0.47 -12.93
CA TRP A 7 -4.29 -1.89 -13.07
C TRP A 7 -2.80 -2.11 -13.37
N GLY A 8 -2.23 -1.37 -14.33
CA GLY A 8 -0.80 -1.46 -14.66
C GLY A 8 0.09 -1.10 -13.47
N LEU A 9 -0.29 -0.09 -12.68
CA LEU A 9 0.39 0.25 -11.44
C LEU A 9 0.29 -0.89 -10.40
N LEU A 10 -0.88 -1.50 -10.24
CA LEU A 10 -1.04 -2.65 -9.33
C LEU A 10 -0.21 -3.86 -9.75
N LEU A 11 -0.05 -4.10 -11.06
CA LEU A 11 0.88 -5.12 -11.57
C LEU A 11 2.32 -4.78 -11.21
N ALA A 12 2.76 -3.55 -11.45
CA ALA A 12 4.11 -3.10 -11.12
C ALA A 12 4.40 -3.21 -9.60
N LEU A 13 3.45 -2.77 -8.76
CA LEU A 13 3.55 -2.91 -7.31
C LEU A 13 3.56 -4.39 -6.87
N SER A 14 2.87 -5.27 -7.59
CA SER A 14 2.89 -6.71 -7.32
C SER A 14 4.21 -7.34 -7.67
N ALA A 15 4.78 -7.02 -8.83
CA ALA A 15 6.13 -7.43 -9.19
C ALA A 15 7.16 -6.92 -8.16
N GLY A 16 7.04 -5.65 -7.73
CA GLY A 16 7.87 -5.08 -6.67
C GLY A 16 7.78 -5.84 -5.36
N SER A 17 6.57 -6.21 -4.91
CA SER A 17 6.42 -7.03 -3.69
C SER A 17 7.00 -8.44 -3.85
N THR A 18 6.88 -9.05 -5.03
CA THR A 18 7.46 -10.38 -5.30
C THR A 18 8.98 -10.33 -5.31
N LEU A 19 9.58 -9.34 -5.97
CA LEU A 19 11.04 -9.15 -5.98
C LEU A 19 11.57 -8.87 -4.58
N LEU A 20 10.86 -8.05 -3.79
CA LEU A 20 11.21 -7.80 -2.40
C LEU A 20 11.17 -9.09 -1.56
N ALA A 21 10.15 -9.93 -1.74
CA ALA A 21 10.07 -11.24 -1.08
C ALA A 21 11.19 -12.19 -1.51
N ALA A 22 11.58 -12.17 -2.77
CA ALA A 22 12.68 -12.98 -3.30
C ALA A 22 14.08 -12.46 -2.94
N SER A 23 14.20 -11.24 -2.43
CA SER A 23 15.50 -10.60 -2.16
C SER A 23 16.27 -11.20 -0.98
N GLY A 24 15.60 -11.98 -0.12
CA GLY A 24 16.19 -12.50 1.11
C GLY A 24 16.35 -11.45 2.22
N LEU A 25 15.84 -10.22 2.04
CA LEU A 25 15.77 -9.22 3.11
C LEU A 25 14.90 -9.74 4.26
N GLN A 26 15.29 -9.39 5.48
CA GLN A 26 14.62 -9.81 6.72
C GLN A 26 14.42 -8.63 7.68
N GLY A 27 13.62 -8.87 8.71
CA GLY A 27 13.35 -7.91 9.78
C GLY A 27 12.84 -6.57 9.26
N ARG A 28 13.27 -5.47 9.90
CA ARG A 28 12.84 -4.11 9.55
C ARG A 28 13.11 -3.71 8.10
N LEU A 29 14.22 -4.19 7.52
CA LEU A 29 14.59 -3.90 6.14
C LEU A 29 13.64 -4.52 5.11
N PHE A 30 12.96 -5.60 5.46
CA PHE A 30 11.89 -6.17 4.66
C PHE A 30 10.52 -5.56 4.99
N ALA A 31 10.24 -5.40 6.29
CA ALA A 31 8.92 -5.00 6.77
C ALA A 31 8.52 -3.58 6.34
N VAL A 32 9.45 -2.61 6.39
CA VAL A 32 9.12 -1.22 6.03
C VAL A 32 8.78 -1.10 4.54
N PRO A 33 9.60 -1.60 3.59
CA PRO A 33 9.27 -1.51 2.17
C PRO A 33 8.01 -2.29 1.78
N ILE A 34 7.75 -3.47 2.38
CA ILE A 34 6.53 -4.22 2.06
C ILE A 34 5.26 -3.49 2.54
N LEU A 35 5.32 -2.79 3.68
CA LEU A 35 4.23 -1.95 4.17
C LEU A 35 3.98 -0.74 3.25
N VAL A 36 5.04 -0.11 2.73
CA VAL A 36 4.89 0.98 1.75
C VAL A 36 4.23 0.46 0.45
N LEU A 37 4.66 -0.69 -0.05
CA LEU A 37 4.08 -1.31 -1.25
C LEU A 37 2.61 -1.69 -1.03
N SER A 38 2.28 -2.30 0.11
CA SER A 38 0.91 -2.71 0.43
C SER A 38 -0.02 -1.51 0.64
N GLY A 39 0.45 -0.47 1.35
CA GLY A 39 -0.27 0.78 1.54
C GLY A 39 -0.57 1.50 0.22
N THR A 40 0.42 1.56 -0.68
CA THR A 40 0.24 2.15 -2.01
C THR A 40 -0.81 1.38 -2.83
N LYS A 41 -0.79 0.05 -2.79
CA LYS A 41 -1.81 -0.80 -3.43
C LYS A 41 -3.20 -0.52 -2.87
N ALA A 42 -3.34 -0.51 -1.55
CA ALA A 42 -4.62 -0.26 -0.87
C ALA A 42 -5.20 1.10 -1.28
N HIS A 43 -4.38 2.14 -1.30
CA HIS A 43 -4.79 3.48 -1.74
C HIS A 43 -5.28 3.51 -3.19
N VAL A 44 -4.58 2.83 -4.11
CA VAL A 44 -4.99 2.73 -5.53
C VAL A 44 -6.35 2.01 -5.66
N ILE A 45 -6.56 0.93 -4.91
CA ILE A 45 -7.81 0.18 -4.89
C ILE A 45 -8.96 1.06 -4.36
N LEU A 46 -8.76 1.69 -3.20
CA LEU A 46 -9.73 2.61 -2.58
C LEU A 46 -10.10 3.75 -3.54
N ALA A 47 -9.11 4.44 -4.09
CA ALA A 47 -9.34 5.61 -4.92
C ALA A 47 -10.01 5.25 -6.25
N ARG A 48 -9.55 4.18 -6.94
CA ARG A 48 -9.98 3.91 -8.31
C ARG A 48 -10.98 2.77 -8.48
N TYR A 49 -10.84 1.69 -7.72
CA TYR A 49 -11.69 0.50 -7.86
C TYR A 49 -12.94 0.59 -6.98
N LEU A 50 -12.81 1.15 -5.78
CA LEU A 50 -13.95 1.46 -4.91
C LEU A 50 -14.58 2.83 -5.22
N GLY A 51 -14.06 3.55 -6.21
CA GLY A 51 -14.64 4.81 -6.69
C GLY A 51 -14.49 5.99 -5.73
N LEU A 52 -13.72 5.88 -4.64
CA LEU A 52 -13.61 6.93 -3.63
C LEU A 52 -12.94 8.22 -4.15
N ALA A 53 -12.30 8.19 -5.33
CA ALA A 53 -11.88 9.40 -6.01
C ALA A 53 -13.05 10.37 -6.31
N ALA A 54 -14.29 9.88 -6.43
CA ALA A 54 -15.49 10.70 -6.59
C ALA A 54 -16.03 11.27 -5.27
N ALA A 55 -15.54 10.79 -4.11
CA ALA A 55 -15.99 11.20 -2.78
C ALA A 55 -14.79 11.56 -1.87
N PRO A 56 -14.19 12.76 -2.04
CA PRO A 56 -12.92 13.11 -1.39
C PRO A 56 -12.95 13.06 0.14
N ARG A 57 -14.07 13.45 0.76
CA ARG A 57 -14.23 13.40 2.23
C ARG A 57 -14.22 11.98 2.78
N ILE A 58 -14.88 11.05 2.08
CA ILE A 58 -14.91 9.63 2.48
C ILE A 58 -13.53 9.02 2.27
N ARG A 59 -12.90 9.30 1.13
CA ARG A 59 -11.53 8.87 0.84
C ARG A 59 -10.54 9.31 1.93
N ALA A 60 -10.63 10.56 2.40
CA ALA A 60 -9.77 11.07 3.46
C ALA A 60 -9.89 10.26 4.77
N GLY A 61 -11.10 9.82 5.12
CA GLY A 61 -11.31 8.96 6.29
C GLY A 61 -10.64 7.58 6.11
N PHE A 62 -10.80 6.95 4.95
CA PHE A 62 -10.12 5.70 4.63
C PHE A 62 -8.59 5.85 4.60
N ASP A 63 -8.08 6.93 4.01
CA ASP A 63 -6.64 7.21 3.94
C ASP A 63 -6.06 7.46 5.35
N LEU A 64 -6.81 8.11 6.24
CA LEU A 64 -6.41 8.31 7.64
C LEU A 64 -6.32 6.99 8.41
N VAL A 65 -7.34 6.13 8.29
CA VAL A 65 -7.33 4.81 8.95
C VAL A 65 -6.24 3.92 8.37
N LEU A 66 -6.09 3.89 7.04
CA LEU A 66 -5.03 3.15 6.36
C LEU A 66 -3.65 3.63 6.83
N GLY A 67 -3.43 4.94 6.88
CA GLY A 67 -2.19 5.53 7.39
C GLY A 67 -1.90 5.14 8.84
N ALA A 68 -2.90 5.21 9.71
CA ALA A 68 -2.77 4.81 11.11
C ALA A 68 -2.38 3.32 11.25
N VAL A 69 -3.00 2.43 10.47
CA VAL A 69 -2.66 0.99 10.45
C VAL A 69 -1.23 0.77 9.94
N LEU A 70 -0.82 1.47 8.87
CA LEU A 70 0.54 1.35 8.34
C LEU A 70 1.59 1.85 9.34
N VAL A 71 1.33 2.95 10.05
CA VAL A 71 2.20 3.45 11.11
C VAL A 71 2.30 2.45 12.25
N LEU A 72 1.15 1.94 12.72
CA LEU A 72 1.11 0.92 13.78
C LEU A 72 1.96 -0.30 13.40
N PHE A 73 1.78 -0.85 12.20
CA PHE A 73 2.53 -2.01 11.75
C PHE A 73 4.02 -1.72 11.53
N THR A 74 4.36 -0.50 11.09
CA THR A 74 5.76 -0.07 10.98
C THR A 74 6.43 0.01 12.35
N VAL A 75 5.74 0.54 13.35
CA VAL A 75 6.23 0.59 14.75
C VAL A 75 6.41 -0.83 15.28
N LEU A 76 5.39 -1.68 15.18
CA LEU A 76 5.46 -3.06 15.65
C LEU A 76 6.61 -3.84 14.99
N ALA A 77 6.77 -3.71 13.67
CA ALA A 77 7.86 -4.35 12.93
C ALA A 77 9.26 -3.79 13.25
N SER A 78 9.34 -2.63 13.90
CA SER A 78 10.61 -2.04 14.35
C SER A 78 10.97 -2.44 15.78
N LEU A 79 10.03 -3.03 16.52
CA LEU A 79 10.21 -3.51 17.89
C LEU A 79 10.47 -5.02 17.96
N ALA A 80 10.21 -5.74 16.88
CA ALA A 80 10.45 -7.18 16.73
C ALA A 80 11.86 -7.46 16.17
#